data_AF-R5CX90-F1
#
_entry.id   AF-R5CX90-F1
#
_cell.length_a   1.000
_cell.length_b   1.000
_cell.length_c   1.000
_cell.angle_alpha   90.00
_cell.angle_beta   90.00
_cell.angle_gamma   90.00
#
_symmetry.space_group_name_H-M   'P 1'
#
loop_
_entity.id
_entity.type
_entity.pdbx_description
1 polymer ?
#
loop_
_entity_poly.entity_id
_entity_poly.type
_entity_poly.pdbx_seq_one_letter_code
_entity_poly.pdbx_strand_id
1 'polypeptide(L)'
;MARYDTPVEVRPLERLILGFSSECGRNPMTVFEDFLTYVIHGFSPGVPPLKSWKYKGKQNAAFMRMSCEWLTLMKSTLDGGKKWYDALGELYMSFSSTSGRSAQGQFFTPPPVCDLMVACTANNGNQQGSRVSDPTCGSGRLLLAYHVRNLGCYLVGEDIDRTCCMMSVCNMLVHGCVGEVVWHDSLRPGTFSGGWYVNPFLTRTGIPSIRIMTENEYKNKNTMPSPTLRRNGIKTELQNL
;
A
#
# COMPACT_ATOMS: atom_id res chain seq x y z
N MET A 1 27.49 6.94 2.61
CA MET A 1 26.35 6.46 1.81
C MET A 1 25.69 7.66 1.17
N ALA A 2 25.34 7.61 -0.11
CA ALA A 2 24.68 8.73 -0.79
C ALA A 2 23.33 9.02 -0.12
N ARG A 3 23.00 10.30 0.09
CA ARG A 3 21.71 10.74 0.62
C ARG A 3 20.65 10.43 -0.42
N TYR A 4 19.54 9.82 -0.01
CA TYR A 4 18.40 9.66 -0.91
C TYR A 4 17.68 11.00 -1.01
N ASP A 5 17.63 11.58 -2.20
CA ASP A 5 16.93 12.84 -2.43
C ASP A 5 15.47 12.56 -2.77
N THR A 6 14.57 12.97 -1.86
CA THR A 6 13.13 12.85 -2.04
C THR A 6 12.66 13.56 -3.31
N PRO A 7 11.89 12.88 -4.19
CA PRO A 7 11.31 13.49 -5.39
C PRO A 7 10.53 14.75 -5.05
N VAL A 8 10.59 15.75 -5.93
CA VAL A 8 10.04 17.09 -5.66
C VAL A 8 8.55 17.03 -5.32
N GLU A 9 7.82 16.14 -6.00
CA GLU A 9 6.40 15.91 -5.77
C GLU A 9 6.10 15.39 -4.35
N VAL A 10 6.98 14.62 -3.73
CA VAL A 10 6.77 14.01 -2.39
C VAL A 10 7.13 14.96 -1.24
N ARG A 11 7.95 15.98 -1.51
CA ARG A 11 8.46 16.93 -0.49
C ARG A 11 7.40 17.64 0.35
N PRO A 12 6.20 18.01 -0.16
CA PRO A 12 5.14 18.58 0.68
C PRO A 12 4.73 17.65 1.83
N LEU A 13 4.48 16.37 1.54
CA LEU A 13 4.12 15.37 2.54
C LEU A 13 5.29 15.08 3.49
N GLU A 14 6.51 14.99 2.95
CA GLU A 14 7.73 14.83 3.76
C GLU A 14 7.87 15.97 4.79
N ARG A 15 7.66 17.23 4.37
CA ARG A 15 7.71 18.39 5.27
C ARG A 15 6.68 18.33 6.38
N LEU A 16 5.46 17.86 6.10
CA LEU A 16 4.44 17.68 7.14
C LEU A 16 4.87 16.65 8.18
N ILE A 17 5.42 15.52 7.73
CA ILE A 17 5.91 14.46 8.62
C ILE A 17 7.09 14.96 9.46
N LEU A 18 8.10 15.58 8.85
CA LEU A 18 9.27 16.12 9.55
C LEU A 18 8.89 17.22 10.54
N GLY A 19 8.00 18.14 10.15
CA GLY A 19 7.50 19.19 11.03
C GLY A 19 6.80 18.62 12.26
N PHE A 20 5.85 17.71 12.05
CA PHE A 20 5.15 17.05 13.15
C PHE A 20 6.09 16.20 14.03
N SER A 21 7.08 15.56 13.42
CA SER A 21 8.13 14.81 14.11
C SER A 21 8.92 15.71 15.06
N SER A 22 9.32 16.89 14.59
CA SER A 22 10.02 17.90 15.39
C SER A 22 9.13 18.43 16.52
N GLU A 23 7.87 18.75 16.24
CA GLU A 23 6.90 19.23 17.24
C GLU A 23 6.65 18.21 18.35
N CYS A 24 6.59 16.93 18.00
CA CYS A 24 6.34 15.85 18.96
C CYS A 24 7.61 15.26 19.59
N GLY A 25 8.81 15.69 19.18
CA GLY A 25 10.08 15.11 19.62
C GLY A 25 10.21 13.61 19.29
N ARG A 26 9.65 13.16 18.17
CA ARG A 26 9.65 11.76 17.73
C ARG A 26 10.60 11.56 16.55
N ASN A 27 10.98 10.31 16.28
CA ASN A 27 11.71 9.95 15.07
C ASN A 27 10.77 10.03 13.84
N PRO A 28 11.20 10.61 12.70
CA PRO A 28 10.36 10.73 11.49
C PRO A 28 9.82 9.41 11.00
N MET A 29 10.61 8.35 11.10
CA MET A 29 10.22 7.00 10.71
C MET A 29 9.09 6.47 11.59
N THR A 30 9.11 6.74 12.90
CA THR A 30 8.02 6.39 13.81
C THR A 30 6.74 7.16 13.48
N VAL A 31 6.85 8.45 13.13
CA VAL A 31 5.69 9.24 12.68
C VAL A 31 5.13 8.69 11.38
N PHE A 32 5.99 8.30 10.45
CA PHE A 32 5.58 7.66 9.20
C PHE A 32 4.85 6.33 9.43
N GLU A 33 5.38 5.45 10.28
CA GLU A 33 4.73 4.19 10.68
C GLU A 33 3.36 4.43 11.36
N ASP A 34 3.27 5.47 12.20
CA ASP A 34 2.01 5.89 12.82
C ASP A 34 1.02 6.45 11.78
N PHE A 35 1.52 7.19 10.77
CA PHE A 35 0.71 7.70 9.66
C PHE A 35 0.11 6.57 8.82
N LEU A 36 0.90 5.55 8.47
CA LEU A 36 0.39 4.36 7.79
C LEU A 36 -0.69 3.65 8.62
N THR A 37 -0.44 3.49 9.93
CA THR A 37 -1.42 2.91 10.86
C THR A 37 -2.71 3.73 10.90
N TYR A 38 -2.59 5.05 10.88
CA TYR A 38 -3.72 5.99 10.87
C TYR A 38 -4.57 5.84 9.62
N VAL A 39 -3.95 5.81 8.44
CA VAL A 39 -4.65 5.58 7.15
C VAL A 39 -5.36 4.24 7.17
N ILE A 40 -4.65 3.16 7.52
CA ILE A 40 -5.22 1.81 7.53
C ILE A 40 -6.44 1.74 8.46
N HIS A 41 -6.35 2.31 9.67
CA HIS A 41 -7.46 2.33 10.62
C HIS A 41 -8.63 3.18 10.12
N GLY A 42 -8.36 4.35 9.54
CA GLY A 42 -9.38 5.23 8.97
C GLY A 42 -10.20 4.61 7.83
N PHE A 43 -9.61 3.68 7.08
CA PHE A 43 -10.28 2.90 6.03
C PHE A 43 -10.76 1.53 6.50
N SER A 44 -10.71 1.21 7.81
CA SER A 44 -11.17 -0.06 8.38
C SER A 44 -12.51 0.09 9.13
N PRO A 45 -13.66 0.11 8.42
CA PRO A 45 -14.96 0.35 9.05
C PRO A 45 -15.30 -0.74 10.09
N GLY A 46 -15.86 -0.31 11.23
CA GLY A 46 -16.28 -1.20 12.30
C GLY A 46 -15.17 -1.71 13.23
N VAL A 47 -13.91 -1.35 12.98
CA VAL A 47 -12.81 -1.68 13.89
C VAL A 47 -12.83 -0.74 15.10
N PRO A 48 -12.69 -1.25 16.34
CA PRO A 48 -12.65 -0.41 17.52
C PRO A 48 -11.45 0.56 17.48
N PRO A 49 -11.49 1.67 18.25
CA PRO A 49 -10.35 2.56 18.39
C PRO A 49 -9.08 1.81 18.83
N LEU A 50 -7.94 2.18 18.25
CA LEU A 50 -6.65 1.60 18.58
C LEU A 50 -6.28 1.89 20.04
N LYS A 51 -6.22 0.83 20.87
CA LYS A 51 -5.91 0.95 22.31
C LYS A 51 -4.55 1.60 22.58
N SER A 52 -3.57 1.35 21.71
CA SER A 52 -2.20 1.89 21.81
C SER A 52 -2.01 3.24 21.12
N TRP A 53 -3.07 3.86 20.58
CA TRP A 53 -2.96 5.13 19.88
C TRP A 53 -2.70 6.29 20.85
N LYS A 54 -1.50 6.87 20.72
CA LYS A 54 -0.96 7.85 21.65
C LYS A 54 -1.32 9.30 21.35
N TYR A 55 -1.89 9.59 20.18
CA TYR A 55 -2.15 10.95 19.71
C TYR A 55 -3.59 11.38 19.99
N LYS A 56 -3.77 12.66 20.38
CA LYS A 56 -5.07 13.23 20.74
C LYS A 56 -5.27 14.63 20.16
N GLY A 57 -6.53 15.01 19.95
CA GLY A 57 -6.92 16.37 19.55
C GLY A 57 -6.17 16.87 18.31
N LYS A 58 -5.43 17.98 18.47
CA LYS A 58 -4.65 18.62 17.38
C LYS A 58 -3.65 17.67 16.69
N GLN A 59 -3.11 16.69 17.41
CA GLN A 59 -2.19 15.71 16.82
C GLN A 59 -2.91 14.78 15.82
N ASN A 60 -4.16 14.38 16.09
CA ASN A 60 -4.93 13.61 15.12
C ASN A 60 -5.29 14.42 13.88
N ALA A 61 -5.52 15.73 14.05
CA ALA A 61 -5.74 16.63 12.91
C ALA A 61 -4.49 16.72 12.01
N ALA A 62 -3.28 16.60 12.57
CA ALA A 62 -2.05 16.54 11.77
C ALA A 62 -2.01 15.29 10.87
N PHE A 63 -2.40 14.11 11.39
CA PHE A 63 -2.49 12.90 10.58
C PHE A 63 -3.56 13.00 9.48
N MET A 64 -4.72 13.61 9.76
CA MET A 64 -5.69 13.91 8.69
C MET A 64 -5.10 14.82 7.61
N ARG A 65 -4.35 15.85 8.00
CA ARG A 65 -3.69 16.74 7.05
C ARG A 65 -2.65 16.00 6.20
N MET A 66 -1.87 15.10 6.80
CA MET A 66 -0.95 14.22 6.07
C MET A 66 -1.70 13.31 5.09
N SER A 67 -2.84 12.73 5.50
CA SER A 67 -3.67 11.90 4.62
C SER A 67 -4.21 12.69 3.43
N CYS A 68 -4.71 13.91 3.66
CA CYS A 68 -5.17 14.79 2.58
C CYS A 68 -4.04 15.13 1.61
N GLU A 69 -2.87 15.52 2.12
CA GLU A 69 -1.70 15.83 1.28
C GLU A 69 -1.26 14.61 0.47
N TRP A 70 -1.22 13.43 1.08
CA TRP A 70 -0.91 12.18 0.38
C TRP A 70 -1.91 11.89 -0.74
N LEU A 71 -3.21 12.01 -0.47
CA LEU A 71 -4.24 11.79 -1.50
C LEU A 71 -4.17 12.82 -2.63
N THR A 72 -3.90 14.10 -2.31
CA THR A 72 -3.70 15.17 -3.31
C THR A 72 -2.47 14.90 -4.17
N LEU A 73 -1.35 14.49 -3.55
CA LEU A 73 -0.14 14.06 -4.25
C LEU A 73 -0.42 12.91 -5.21
N MET A 74 -1.09 11.86 -4.73
CA MET A 74 -1.43 10.71 -5.54
C MET A 74 -2.31 11.11 -6.72
N LYS A 75 -3.36 11.89 -6.47
CA LYS A 75 -4.24 12.42 -7.52
C LYS A 75 -3.46 13.21 -8.57
N SER A 76 -2.68 14.21 -8.15
CA SER A 76 -1.91 15.05 -9.08
C SER A 76 -0.90 14.24 -9.91
N THR A 77 -0.31 13.20 -9.32
CA THR A 77 0.70 12.38 -10.00
C THR A 77 0.07 11.46 -11.04
N LEU A 78 -1.09 10.87 -10.71
CA LEU A 78 -1.83 9.99 -11.61
C LEU A 78 -2.50 10.79 -12.75
N ASP A 79 -3.12 11.92 -12.43
CA ASP A 79 -3.68 12.85 -13.43
C ASP A 79 -2.58 13.43 -14.35
N GLY A 80 -1.34 13.53 -13.85
CA GLY A 80 -0.15 13.95 -14.61
C GLY A 80 0.39 12.88 -15.57
N GLY A 81 -0.29 11.75 -15.74
CA GLY A 81 0.03 10.72 -16.74
C GLY A 81 0.87 9.54 -16.24
N LYS A 82 1.28 9.52 -14.96
CA LYS A 82 1.87 8.30 -14.39
C LYS A 82 0.76 7.26 -14.20
N LYS A 83 0.97 6.03 -14.67
CA LYS A 83 -0.01 4.94 -14.52
C LYS A 83 -0.14 4.47 -13.07
N TRP A 84 0.97 4.46 -12.33
CA TRP A 84 1.05 4.10 -10.92
C TRP A 84 2.16 4.92 -10.25
N TYR A 85 2.12 5.06 -8.93
CA TYR A 85 3.16 5.75 -8.17
C TYR A 85 3.28 5.26 -6.72
N ASP A 86 4.49 5.22 -6.18
CA ASP A 86 4.77 4.74 -4.81
C ASP A 86 5.36 5.86 -3.94
N ALA A 87 4.56 6.88 -3.63
CA ALA A 87 5.02 8.00 -2.80
C ALA A 87 5.48 7.57 -1.39
N LEU A 88 4.86 6.52 -0.84
CA LEU A 88 5.16 6.03 0.51
C LEU A 88 6.52 5.33 0.55
N GLY A 89 6.88 4.56 -0.48
CA GLY A 89 8.21 3.97 -0.61
C GLY A 89 9.30 5.03 -0.80
N GLU A 90 9.02 6.11 -1.53
CA GLU A 90 9.95 7.26 -1.65
C GLU A 90 10.26 7.90 -0.29
N LEU A 91 9.22 8.14 0.53
CA LEU A 91 9.38 8.65 1.90
C LEU A 91 10.15 7.68 2.79
N TYR A 92 9.84 6.38 2.70
CA TYR A 92 10.53 5.35 3.47
C TYR A 92 12.03 5.35 3.16
N MET A 93 12.42 5.40 1.88
CA MET A 93 13.82 5.45 1.46
C MET A 93 14.52 6.73 1.96
N SER A 94 13.85 7.89 1.88
CA SER A 94 14.36 9.14 2.44
C SER A 94 14.64 9.03 3.95
N PHE A 95 13.65 8.63 4.74
CA PHE A 95 13.79 8.55 6.20
C PHE A 95 14.78 7.46 6.64
N SER A 96 14.84 6.34 5.94
CA SER A 96 15.77 5.25 6.23
C SER A 96 17.23 5.63 5.93
N SER A 97 17.45 6.45 4.90
CA SER A 97 18.79 6.93 4.54
C SER A 97 19.39 7.86 5.60
N THR A 98 18.56 8.60 6.33
CA THR A 98 18.99 9.57 7.35
C THR A 98 19.19 8.92 8.73
N SER A 99 18.48 7.82 9.02
CA SER A 99 18.36 7.26 10.37
C SER A 99 19.41 6.20 10.74
N GLY A 100 20.43 5.95 9.91
CA GLY A 100 21.36 4.83 10.10
C GLY A 100 20.72 3.43 9.90
N ARG A 101 19.40 3.36 9.68
CA ARG A 101 18.64 2.16 9.24
C ARG A 101 19.00 1.71 7.83
N SER A 102 19.86 2.45 7.11
CA SER A 102 20.52 1.94 5.90
C SER A 102 21.24 0.60 6.12
N ALA A 103 21.50 0.23 7.38
CA ALA A 103 22.04 -1.07 7.78
C ALA A 103 21.20 -2.29 7.37
N GLN A 104 19.88 -2.16 7.13
CA GLN A 104 19.09 -3.29 6.60
C GLN A 104 19.17 -3.44 5.07
N GLY A 105 19.72 -2.44 4.36
CA GLY A 105 19.93 -2.53 2.90
C GLY A 105 18.67 -2.72 2.06
N GLN A 106 17.47 -2.47 2.61
CA GLN A 106 16.21 -2.60 1.89
C GLN A 106 16.09 -1.47 0.87
N PHE A 107 16.34 -1.80 -0.40
CA PHE A 107 16.02 -0.97 -1.54
C PHE A 107 14.84 -1.58 -2.27
N PHE A 108 13.85 -0.74 -2.57
CA PHE A 108 12.73 -1.20 -3.36
C PHE A 108 13.07 -1.21 -4.86
N THR A 109 12.49 -2.15 -5.60
CA THR A 109 12.68 -2.32 -7.05
C THR A 109 12.41 -1.02 -7.82
N PRO A 110 13.34 -0.42 -8.56
CA PRO A 110 13.08 0.85 -9.26
C PRO A 110 11.89 0.73 -10.24
N PRO A 111 11.06 1.79 -10.41
CA PRO A 111 9.88 1.73 -11.27
C PRO A 111 10.12 1.19 -12.70
N PRO A 112 11.20 1.56 -13.41
CA PRO A 112 11.48 1.00 -14.74
C PRO A 112 11.71 -0.52 -14.72
N VAL A 113 12.26 -1.06 -13.62
CA VAL A 113 12.48 -2.51 -13.45
C VAL A 113 11.15 -3.21 -13.18
N CYS A 114 10.27 -2.64 -12.36
CA CYS A 114 8.90 -3.16 -12.19
C CYS A 114 8.17 -3.20 -13.54
N ASP A 115 8.23 -2.11 -14.30
CA ASP A 115 7.59 -2.02 -15.63
C ASP A 115 8.15 -3.04 -16.63
N LEU A 116 9.46 -3.28 -16.61
CA LEU A 116 10.12 -4.30 -17.42
C LEU A 116 9.66 -5.71 -17.02
N MET A 117 9.70 -6.04 -15.72
CA MET A 117 9.29 -7.35 -15.21
C MET A 117 7.85 -7.67 -15.60
N VAL A 118 6.93 -6.72 -15.42
CA VAL A 118 5.53 -6.90 -15.82
C VAL A 118 5.41 -7.11 -17.33
N ALA A 119 6.17 -6.38 -18.15
CA ALA A 119 6.17 -6.56 -19.61
C ALA A 119 6.63 -7.98 -20.01
N CYS A 120 7.64 -8.53 -19.34
CA CYS A 120 8.12 -9.88 -19.58
C CYS A 120 7.12 -10.97 -19.15
N THR A 121 6.30 -10.71 -18.12
CA THR A 121 5.27 -11.64 -17.62
C THR A 121 3.91 -11.50 -18.30
N ALA A 122 3.74 -10.52 -19.19
CA ALA A 122 2.49 -10.27 -19.87
C ALA A 122 2.18 -11.42 -20.85
N ASN A 123 1.25 -12.29 -20.46
CA ASN A 123 0.68 -13.30 -21.36
C ASN A 123 -0.38 -12.65 -22.25
N ASN A 124 -0.46 -13.03 -23.54
CA ASN A 124 -1.41 -12.51 -24.53
C ASN A 124 -2.91 -12.81 -24.25
N GLY A 125 -3.25 -13.33 -23.06
CA GLY A 125 -4.60 -13.72 -22.67
C GLY A 125 -5.17 -12.83 -21.57
N ASN A 126 -6.51 -12.79 -21.45
CA ASN A 126 -7.19 -12.06 -20.39
C ASN A 126 -6.83 -12.63 -19.01
N GLN A 127 -6.16 -11.83 -18.17
CA GLN A 127 -5.76 -12.19 -16.81
C GLN A 127 -6.84 -11.87 -15.75
N GLN A 128 -7.99 -11.34 -16.15
CA GLN A 128 -9.07 -11.00 -15.22
C GLN A 128 -9.51 -12.22 -14.40
N GLY A 129 -9.58 -12.05 -13.07
CA GLY A 129 -9.91 -13.12 -12.12
C GLY A 129 -8.72 -14.01 -11.74
N SER A 130 -7.53 -13.80 -12.32
CA SER A 130 -6.32 -14.49 -11.88
C SER A 130 -5.85 -13.99 -10.51
N ARG A 131 -5.05 -14.82 -9.84
CA ARG A 131 -4.38 -14.49 -8.58
C ARG A 131 -2.90 -14.24 -8.85
N VAL A 132 -2.39 -13.11 -8.38
CA VAL A 132 -1.00 -12.68 -8.57
C VAL A 132 -0.37 -12.53 -7.20
N SER A 133 0.78 -13.15 -6.98
CA SER A 133 1.46 -13.16 -5.69
C SER A 133 2.87 -12.58 -5.82
N ASP A 134 3.22 -11.73 -4.86
CA ASP A 134 4.57 -11.23 -4.61
C ASP A 134 4.93 -11.56 -3.15
N PRO A 135 5.75 -12.60 -2.91
CA PRO A 135 6.02 -13.11 -1.56
C PRO A 135 7.00 -12.24 -0.75
N THR A 136 7.50 -11.16 -1.34
CA THR A 136 8.41 -10.18 -0.72
C THR A 136 8.08 -8.79 -1.26
N CYS A 137 6.83 -8.36 -1.05
CA CYS A 137 6.24 -7.29 -1.83
C CYS A 137 6.83 -5.90 -1.57
N GLY A 138 7.55 -5.70 -0.47
CA GLY A 138 8.03 -4.38 -0.05
C GLY A 138 6.87 -3.40 0.04
N SER A 139 7.00 -2.24 -0.60
CA SER A 139 5.92 -1.25 -0.72
C SER A 139 4.78 -1.65 -1.67
N GLY A 140 4.83 -2.83 -2.30
CA GLY A 140 3.82 -3.32 -3.24
C GLY A 140 3.97 -2.80 -4.67
N ARG A 141 5.04 -2.08 -5.01
CA ARG A 141 5.23 -1.44 -6.32
C ARG A 141 5.17 -2.39 -7.52
N LEU A 142 5.64 -3.63 -7.38
CA LEU A 142 5.53 -4.61 -8.47
C LEU A 142 4.07 -5.02 -8.70
N LEU A 143 3.29 -5.18 -7.63
CA LEU A 143 1.86 -5.43 -7.69
C LEU A 143 1.11 -4.24 -8.31
N LEU A 144 1.49 -3.00 -7.99
CA LEU A 144 0.93 -1.79 -8.61
C LEU A 144 1.20 -1.76 -10.12
N ALA A 145 2.46 -1.97 -10.52
CA ALA A 145 2.86 -2.00 -11.92
C ALA A 145 2.12 -3.10 -12.70
N TYR A 146 1.90 -4.26 -12.06
CA TYR A 146 1.13 -5.35 -12.65
C TYR A 146 -0.35 -4.97 -12.82
N HIS A 147 -0.96 -4.40 -11.77
CA HIS A 147 -2.37 -4.03 -11.72
C HIS A 147 -2.79 -3.11 -12.86
N VAL A 148 -2.01 -2.06 -13.12
CA VAL A 148 -2.35 -1.05 -14.14
C VAL A 148 -2.27 -1.56 -15.58
N ARG A 149 -1.70 -2.75 -15.79
CA ARG A 149 -1.71 -3.45 -17.09
C ARG A 149 -2.71 -4.61 -17.13
N ASN A 150 -3.08 -5.15 -15.97
CA ASN A 150 -3.92 -6.34 -15.82
C ASN A 150 -5.02 -6.10 -14.77
N LEU A 151 -6.02 -5.31 -15.14
CA LEU A 151 -7.13 -4.98 -14.24
C LEU A 151 -7.96 -6.22 -13.89
N GLY A 152 -8.54 -6.21 -12.68
CA GLY A 152 -9.40 -7.28 -12.19
C GLY A 152 -8.66 -8.55 -11.75
N CYS A 153 -7.36 -8.48 -11.48
CA CYS A 153 -6.66 -9.55 -10.77
C CYS A 153 -6.85 -9.44 -9.25
N TYR A 154 -6.73 -10.56 -8.54
CA TYR A 154 -6.61 -10.59 -7.09
C TYR A 154 -5.13 -10.58 -6.70
N LEU A 155 -4.68 -9.53 -6.03
CA LEU A 155 -3.27 -9.35 -5.69
C LEU A 155 -2.98 -9.89 -4.28
N VAL A 156 -1.83 -10.53 -4.11
CA VAL A 156 -1.35 -11.07 -2.84
C VAL A 156 0.05 -10.52 -2.60
N GLY A 157 0.20 -9.67 -1.59
CA GLY A 157 1.50 -9.25 -1.09
C GLY A 157 1.84 -10.00 0.19
N GLU A 158 3.06 -10.48 0.32
CA GLU A 158 3.57 -11.02 1.58
C GLU A 158 4.90 -10.32 1.89
N ASP A 159 5.13 -9.96 3.15
CA ASP A 159 6.41 -9.40 3.57
C ASP A 159 6.68 -9.71 5.06
N ILE A 160 7.95 -9.81 5.40
CA ILE A 160 8.41 -10.02 6.78
C ILE A 160 8.43 -8.70 7.57
N ASP A 161 8.60 -7.56 6.87
CA ASP A 161 8.61 -6.24 7.47
C ASP A 161 7.19 -5.64 7.54
N ARG A 162 6.77 -5.31 8.75
CA ARG A 162 5.44 -4.74 9.02
C ARG A 162 5.20 -3.43 8.25
N THR A 163 6.23 -2.59 8.15
CA THR A 163 6.11 -1.27 7.52
C THR A 163 5.95 -1.41 6.01
N CYS A 164 6.66 -2.35 5.39
CA CYS A 164 6.47 -2.78 4.00
C CYS A 164 5.03 -3.23 3.77
N CYS A 165 4.52 -4.16 4.59
CA CYS A 165 3.12 -4.58 4.47
C CYS A 165 2.14 -3.40 4.55
N MET A 166 2.31 -2.50 5.52
CA MET A 166 1.42 -1.35 5.67
C MET A 166 1.51 -0.38 4.48
N MET A 167 2.70 -0.14 3.93
CA MET A 167 2.85 0.64 2.70
C MET A 167 2.15 -0.03 1.53
N SER A 168 2.33 -1.35 1.36
CA SER A 168 1.64 -2.11 0.31
C SER A 168 0.12 -2.02 0.45
N VAL A 169 -0.42 -2.11 1.66
CA VAL A 169 -1.86 -1.92 1.92
C VAL A 169 -2.33 -0.54 1.48
N CYS A 170 -1.66 0.54 1.92
CA CYS A 170 -2.03 1.91 1.57
C CYS A 170 -1.91 2.16 0.05
N ASN A 171 -0.85 1.65 -0.56
CA ASN A 171 -0.62 1.77 -2.00
C ASN A 171 -1.69 1.02 -2.80
N MET A 172 -1.99 -0.24 -2.45
CA MET A 172 -3.07 -1.00 -3.08
C MET A 172 -4.43 -0.32 -2.90
N LEU A 173 -4.69 0.25 -1.72
CA LEU A 173 -5.93 0.95 -1.41
C LEU A 173 -6.18 2.11 -2.39
N VAL A 174 -5.21 3.02 -2.52
CA VAL A 174 -5.35 4.24 -3.32
C VAL A 174 -5.34 3.97 -4.83
N HIS A 175 -4.70 2.88 -5.28
CA HIS A 175 -4.71 2.47 -6.69
C HIS A 175 -5.94 1.61 -7.06
N GLY A 176 -6.88 1.38 -6.14
CA GLY A 176 -8.08 0.58 -6.42
C GLY A 176 -7.81 -0.91 -6.62
N CYS A 177 -6.66 -1.41 -6.14
CA CYS A 177 -6.33 -2.82 -6.20
C CYS A 177 -7.22 -3.62 -5.23
N VAL A 178 -7.65 -4.82 -5.63
CA VAL A 178 -8.36 -5.78 -4.77
C VAL A 178 -7.42 -6.93 -4.43
N GLY A 179 -7.27 -7.25 -3.15
CA GLY A 179 -6.30 -8.26 -2.75
C GLY A 179 -6.15 -8.46 -1.25
N GLU A 180 -5.03 -9.06 -0.88
CA GLU A 180 -4.60 -9.25 0.50
C GLU A 180 -3.12 -8.91 0.65
N VAL A 181 -2.73 -8.42 1.84
CA VAL A 181 -1.34 -8.26 2.24
C VAL A 181 -1.15 -8.99 3.56
N VAL A 182 -0.14 -9.85 3.66
CA VAL A 182 0.13 -10.65 4.85
C VAL A 182 1.51 -10.32 5.41
N TRP A 183 1.55 -10.10 6.72
CA TRP A 183 2.77 -9.88 7.48
C TRP A 183 3.22 -11.19 8.14
N HIS A 184 4.25 -11.82 7.57
CA HIS A 184 4.85 -13.07 8.04
C HIS A 184 6.17 -13.36 7.31
N ASP A 185 6.88 -14.40 7.72
CA ASP A 185 7.95 -14.97 6.92
C ASP A 185 7.33 -15.88 5.83
N SER A 186 7.48 -15.51 4.57
CA SER A 186 6.95 -16.27 3.41
C SER A 186 7.60 -17.64 3.25
N LEU A 187 8.81 -17.85 3.80
CA LEU A 187 9.45 -19.17 3.85
C LEU A 187 8.91 -20.03 5.00
N ARG A 188 8.18 -19.43 5.95
CA ARG A 188 7.61 -20.09 7.13
C ARG A 188 6.15 -19.70 7.36
N PRO A 189 5.19 -20.32 6.64
CA PRO A 189 3.77 -19.99 6.74
C PRO A 189 3.17 -20.06 8.15
N GLY A 190 3.79 -20.75 9.11
CA GLY A 190 3.35 -20.75 10.51
C GLY A 190 3.60 -19.44 11.29
N THR A 191 4.18 -18.41 10.68
CA THR A 191 4.66 -17.17 11.35
C THR A 191 3.74 -15.96 11.17
N PHE A 192 2.44 -16.21 10.95
CA PHE A 192 1.44 -15.16 10.77
C PHE A 192 1.48 -14.14 11.93
N SER A 193 1.82 -12.89 11.59
CA SER A 193 1.87 -11.78 12.54
C SER A 193 0.73 -10.79 12.33
N GLY A 194 0.13 -10.80 11.14
CA GLY A 194 -1.07 -10.03 10.80
C GLY A 194 -1.36 -10.05 9.31
N GLY A 195 -2.49 -9.48 8.92
CA GLY A 195 -2.82 -9.31 7.50
C GLY A 195 -4.01 -8.40 7.29
N TRP A 196 -4.19 -8.00 6.03
CA TRP A 196 -5.24 -7.08 5.61
C TRP A 196 -5.80 -7.53 4.28
N TYR A 197 -7.13 -7.55 4.18
CA TYR A 197 -7.81 -7.53 2.89
C TYR A 197 -7.97 -6.10 2.44
N VAL A 198 -7.55 -5.83 1.21
CA VAL A 198 -7.60 -4.50 0.59
C VAL A 198 -8.73 -4.47 -0.42
N ASN A 199 -9.60 -3.48 -0.29
CA ASN A 199 -10.75 -3.25 -1.15
C ASN A 199 -11.65 -4.48 -1.36
N PRO A 200 -11.98 -5.27 -0.31
CA PRO A 200 -12.73 -6.52 -0.46
C PRO A 200 -14.14 -6.34 -1.04
N PHE A 201 -14.68 -5.12 -0.97
CA PHE A 201 -16.01 -4.79 -1.47
C PHE A 201 -16.01 -3.70 -2.55
N LEU A 202 -14.85 -3.24 -3.02
CA LEU A 202 -14.74 -2.09 -3.92
C LEU A 202 -15.54 -2.28 -5.21
N THR A 203 -15.50 -3.48 -5.81
CA THR A 203 -16.27 -3.80 -7.03
C THR A 203 -17.78 -3.82 -6.83
N ARG A 204 -18.25 -3.87 -5.58
CA ARG A 204 -19.68 -3.89 -5.23
C ARG A 204 -20.18 -2.53 -4.73
N THR A 205 -19.36 -1.82 -3.94
CA THR A 205 -19.78 -0.59 -3.26
C THR A 205 -19.19 0.67 -3.88
N GLY A 206 -18.12 0.56 -4.66
CA GLY A 206 -17.33 1.71 -5.14
C GLY A 206 -16.54 2.42 -4.04
N ILE A 207 -16.60 1.94 -2.78
CA ILE A 207 -15.98 2.59 -1.63
C ILE A 207 -14.71 1.82 -1.22
N PRO A 208 -13.53 2.47 -1.25
CA PRO A 208 -12.29 1.88 -0.76
C PRO A 208 -12.40 1.50 0.72
N SER A 209 -11.89 0.32 1.07
CA SER A 209 -11.97 -0.18 2.45
C SER A 209 -10.90 -1.22 2.74
N ILE A 210 -10.54 -1.35 4.01
CA ILE A 210 -9.62 -2.35 4.53
C ILE A 210 -10.38 -3.21 5.53
N ARG A 211 -10.06 -4.51 5.55
CA ARG A 211 -10.53 -5.42 6.59
C ARG A 211 -9.34 -6.17 7.16
N ILE A 212 -9.22 -6.18 8.49
CA ILE A 212 -8.18 -6.94 9.16
C ILE A 212 -8.42 -8.44 8.94
N MET A 213 -7.36 -9.15 8.55
CA MET A 213 -7.35 -10.60 8.38
C MET A 213 -7.11 -11.25 9.74
N THR A 214 -7.94 -12.23 10.08
CA THR A 214 -7.73 -13.08 11.26
C THR A 214 -6.78 -14.24 10.93
N GLU A 215 -6.11 -14.78 11.95
CA GLU A 215 -5.24 -15.94 11.78
C GLU A 215 -6.01 -17.18 11.26
N ASN A 216 -7.28 -17.33 11.64
CA ASN A 216 -8.14 -18.40 11.12
C ASN A 216 -8.39 -18.26 9.62
N GLU A 217 -8.63 -17.04 9.14
CA GLU A 217 -8.78 -16.79 7.70
C GLU A 217 -7.48 -17.03 6.95
N TYR A 218 -6.35 -16.66 7.54
CA TYR A 218 -5.02 -16.94 7.00
C TYR A 218 -4.76 -18.46 6.87
N LYS A 219 -5.11 -19.24 7.89
CA LYS A 219 -4.95 -20.71 7.87
C LYS A 219 -5.90 -21.39 6.87
N ASN A 220 -7.08 -20.80 6.65
CA ASN A 220 -8.13 -21.37 5.82
C ASN A 220 -8.18 -20.76 4.40
N LYS A 221 -7.08 -20.21 3.86
CA LYS A 221 -7.02 -19.52 2.56
C LYS A 221 -7.68 -20.27 1.38
N ASN A 222 -7.81 -21.59 1.44
CA ASN A 222 -8.54 -22.41 0.45
C ASN A 222 -10.08 -22.21 0.45
N THR A 223 -10.64 -21.42 1.38
CA THR A 223 -12.09 -21.17 1.50
C THR A 223 -12.51 -19.74 1.20
N MET A 224 -11.57 -18.83 0.91
CA MET A 224 -11.92 -17.48 0.50
C MET A 224 -12.49 -17.54 -0.92
N PRO A 225 -13.67 -16.96 -1.19
CA PRO A 225 -14.22 -16.94 -2.53
C PRO A 225 -13.21 -16.22 -3.42
N SER A 226 -12.73 -16.90 -4.47
CA SER A 226 -12.18 -16.24 -5.65
C SER A 226 -13.08 -15.04 -5.93
N PRO A 227 -12.55 -13.83 -6.12
CA PRO A 227 -13.41 -12.69 -6.41
C PRO A 227 -14.28 -13.10 -7.58
N THR A 228 -15.58 -13.25 -7.31
CA THR A 228 -16.56 -13.48 -8.35
C THR A 228 -16.66 -12.14 -9.06
N LEU A 229 -15.70 -11.86 -9.94
CA LEU A 229 -15.84 -10.91 -11.01
C LEU A 229 -16.95 -11.49 -11.89
N ARG A 230 -18.19 -11.26 -11.48
CA ARG A 230 -19.35 -11.65 -12.26
C ARG A 230 -19.20 -10.98 -13.62
N ARG A 231 -19.22 -11.80 -14.65
CA ARG A 231 -19.14 -11.51 -16.09
C ARG A 231 -20.31 -10.67 -16.61
N ASN A 232 -20.96 -9.86 -15.77
CA ASN A 232 -22.16 -9.15 -16.14
C ASN A 232 -21.78 -7.74 -16.61
N GLY A 233 -21.55 -7.66 -17.92
CA GLY A 233 -21.69 -6.49 -18.78
C GLY A 233 -21.65 -5.11 -18.13
N ILE A 234 -20.46 -4.59 -17.86
CA ILE A 234 -20.18 -3.16 -18.00
C ILE A 234 -19.21 -3.07 -19.18
N LYS A 235 -19.76 -3.26 -20.39
CA LYS A 235 -19.12 -2.73 -21.59
C LYS A 235 -19.42 -1.23 -21.58
N THR A 236 -18.39 -0.44 -21.91
CA THR A 236 -18.44 0.98 -22.26
C THR A 236 -18.80 1.94 -21.12
N GLU A 237 -17.78 2.48 -20.44
CA GLU A 237 -17.74 3.91 -20.07
C GLU A 237 -16.38 4.37 -19.47
N LEU A 238 -15.48 3.46 -19.09
CA LEU A 238 -14.16 3.83 -18.53
C LEU A 238 -13.03 3.99 -19.56
N GLN A 239 -13.36 4.28 -20.83
CA GLN A 239 -12.37 4.64 -21.85
C GLN A 239 -12.31 6.15 -22.13
N ASN A 240 -13.13 6.97 -21.44
CA ASN A 240 -13.17 8.43 -21.64
C ASN A 240 -13.09 9.22 -20.33
N LEU A 241 -12.21 8.83 -19.41
CA LEU A 241 -11.72 9.70 -18.34
C LEU A 241 -10.19 9.57 -18.24
#